data_AF-A0A843S6J2-F1
#
_entry.id   AF-A0A843S6J2-F1
#
_cell.length_a   1.000
_cell.length_b   1.000
_cell.length_c   1.000
_cell.angle_alpha   90.00
_cell.angle_beta   90.00
_cell.angle_gamma   90.00
#
_symmetry.space_group_name_H-M   'P 1'
#
loop_
_entity.id
_entity.type
_entity.pdbx_description
1 polymer ?
#
loop_
_entity_poly.entity_id
_entity_poly.type
_entity_poly.pdbx_seq_one_letter_code
_entity_poly.pdbx_strand_id
1 'polypeptide(L)'
;MEMTTMLAARKGVTMNITPDTIVAEVATTEPATIRVFQQHHIDFCCGGQISLADACARHGINANTFVADLHAATVTAGETSDWNDTTLTDLIAHIQHRYHVPLRTELPRLSAMLTKVVNRHGARLPDTLLPLQATFERFQHDLIDHMRKEDRVLFPAVMALEATRDAHTGGLERSTWIDQPIHVMEAEHEAAGAALATLR
;
A
#
# COMPACT_ATOMS: atom_id res chain seq x y z
N MET A 1 32.18 31.68 -2.49
CA MET A 1 32.74 30.69 -3.43
C MET A 1 33.79 29.96 -2.63
N GLU A 2 33.55 28.80 -2.02
CA GLU A 2 32.56 27.74 -2.17
C GLU A 2 32.24 27.19 -0.78
N MET A 3 30.97 26.92 -0.48
CA MET A 3 30.57 26.12 0.69
C MET A 3 29.43 25.16 0.32
N THR A 4 29.52 24.63 -0.90
CA THR A 4 28.62 23.61 -1.43
C THR A 4 29.46 22.36 -1.62
N THR A 5 29.42 21.44 -0.65
CA THR A 5 29.50 19.97 -0.81
C THR A 5 29.58 19.35 0.59
N MET A 6 28.42 19.04 1.18
CA MET A 6 28.34 18.01 2.23
C MET A 6 26.94 17.43 2.37
N LEU A 7 26.26 17.17 1.25
CA LEU A 7 25.04 16.36 1.22
C LEU A 7 25.19 15.28 0.14
N ALA A 8 25.97 14.26 0.45
CA ALA A 8 26.01 13.02 -0.31
C ALA A 8 26.41 11.87 0.62
N ALA A 9 25.63 10.79 0.55
CA ALA A 9 25.82 9.48 1.16
C ALA A 9 25.52 9.35 2.66
N ARG A 10 24.24 9.13 3.00
CA ARG A 10 23.93 8.09 3.98
C ARG A 10 24.06 6.74 3.28
N LYS A 11 25.24 6.14 3.42
CA LYS A 11 25.53 4.74 3.08
C LYS A 11 24.62 3.81 3.92
N GLY A 12 24.20 2.71 3.31
CA GLY A 12 23.20 1.78 3.81
C GLY A 12 23.47 1.24 5.22
N VAL A 13 22.49 1.45 6.08
CA VAL A 13 22.21 0.56 7.18
C VAL A 13 21.06 -0.30 6.69
N THR A 14 21.36 -1.48 6.16
CA THR A 14 20.32 -2.48 5.90
C THR A 14 19.71 -2.86 7.24
N MET A 15 18.38 -2.87 7.31
CA MET A 15 17.66 -3.32 8.48
C MET A 15 18.11 -4.74 8.84
N ASN A 16 18.35 -5.01 10.13
CA ASN A 16 18.55 -6.39 10.57
C ASN A 16 17.18 -7.09 10.67
N ILE A 17 16.73 -7.69 9.57
CA ILE A 17 15.46 -8.41 9.49
C ILE A 17 15.58 -9.75 10.24
N THR A 18 14.69 -9.97 11.22
CA THR A 18 14.59 -11.20 12.02
C THR A 18 13.12 -11.68 12.07
N PRO A 19 12.83 -12.93 12.46
CA PRO A 19 11.44 -13.40 12.57
C PRO A 19 10.55 -12.56 13.50
N ASP A 20 11.12 -11.87 14.48
CA ASP A 20 10.38 -11.02 15.43
C ASP A 20 10.12 -9.60 14.88
N THR A 21 10.74 -9.22 13.76
CA THR A 21 10.56 -7.92 13.13
C THR A 21 9.13 -7.77 12.58
N ILE A 22 8.58 -6.55 12.66
CA ILE A 22 7.22 -6.25 12.19
C ILE A 22 7.17 -6.18 10.67
N VAL A 23 6.16 -6.83 10.06
CA VAL A 23 6.00 -6.90 8.60
C VAL A 23 5.96 -5.51 7.96
N ALA A 24 5.13 -4.60 8.50
CA ALA A 24 4.99 -3.25 7.98
C ALA A 24 6.30 -2.46 8.05
N GLU A 25 7.08 -2.63 9.13
CA GLU A 25 8.37 -1.97 9.30
C GLU A 25 9.33 -2.38 8.18
N VAL A 26 9.45 -3.68 7.91
CA VAL A 26 10.30 -4.21 6.83
C VAL A 26 9.88 -3.65 5.48
N ALA A 27 8.58 -3.63 5.16
CA ALA A 27 8.10 -3.12 3.88
C ALA A 27 8.36 -1.62 3.70
N THR A 28 8.32 -0.85 4.78
CA THR A 28 8.59 0.60 4.77
C THR A 28 10.08 0.92 4.71
N THR A 29 10.92 0.23 5.47
CA THR A 29 12.37 0.49 5.50
C THR A 29 13.12 -0.15 4.33
N GLU A 30 12.60 -1.27 3.82
CA GLU A 30 13.23 -2.04 2.74
C GLU A 30 12.24 -2.27 1.59
N PRO A 31 11.88 -1.24 0.78
CA PRO A 31 10.84 -1.36 -0.25
C PRO A 31 11.08 -2.48 -1.29
N ALA A 32 12.33 -2.90 -1.48
CA ALA A 32 12.70 -4.02 -2.32
C ALA A 32 12.04 -5.35 -1.89
N THR A 33 11.71 -5.48 -0.61
CA THR A 33 11.07 -6.67 -0.02
C THR A 33 9.59 -6.79 -0.38
N ILE A 34 8.93 -5.72 -0.84
CA ILE A 34 7.49 -5.72 -1.20
C ILE A 34 7.15 -6.86 -2.16
N ARG A 35 8.02 -7.12 -3.14
CA ARG A 35 7.79 -8.22 -4.10
C ARG A 35 7.79 -9.59 -3.44
N VAL A 36 8.62 -9.79 -2.42
CA VAL A 36 8.68 -11.05 -1.66
C VAL A 36 7.38 -11.23 -0.88
N PHE A 37 6.91 -10.21 -0.17
CA PHE A 37 5.60 -10.27 0.50
C PHE A 37 4.46 -10.60 -0.46
N GLN A 38 4.43 -9.97 -1.64
CA GLN A 38 3.44 -10.23 -2.69
C GLN A 38 3.48 -11.68 -3.22
N GLN A 39 4.67 -12.24 -3.43
CA GLN A 39 4.86 -13.63 -3.88
C GLN A 39 4.33 -14.65 -2.87
N HIS A 40 4.44 -14.33 -1.58
CA HIS A 40 3.99 -15.19 -0.49
C HIS A 40 2.57 -14.87 0.01
N HIS A 41 1.88 -13.92 -0.63
CA HIS A 41 0.55 -13.43 -0.26
C HIS A 41 0.44 -12.92 1.18
N ILE A 42 1.55 -12.44 1.75
CA ILE A 42 1.57 -11.82 3.08
C ILE A 42 1.13 -10.36 2.96
N ASP A 43 0.12 -9.97 3.73
CA ASP A 43 -0.33 -8.58 3.83
C ASP A 43 0.67 -7.78 4.67
N PHE A 44 1.34 -6.83 4.01
CA PHE A 44 2.32 -5.94 4.62
C PHE A 44 1.79 -4.51 4.82
N CYS A 45 0.54 -4.26 4.42
CA CYS A 45 -0.11 -2.97 4.57
C CYS A 45 -0.96 -2.95 5.85
N CYS A 46 -2.25 -3.33 5.75
CA CYS A 46 -3.20 -3.19 6.86
C CYS A 46 -2.98 -4.28 7.92
N GLY A 47 -2.75 -5.52 7.49
CA GLY A 47 -2.39 -6.64 8.36
C GLY A 47 -0.93 -6.66 8.82
N GLY A 48 -0.13 -5.65 8.45
CA GLY A 48 1.33 -5.66 8.64
C GLY A 48 1.81 -5.41 10.08
N GLN A 49 0.93 -5.11 11.03
CA GLN A 49 1.25 -4.86 12.44
C GLN A 49 1.44 -6.15 13.26
N ILE A 50 2.02 -7.17 12.64
CA ILE A 50 2.35 -8.46 13.25
C ILE A 50 3.81 -8.80 12.96
N SER A 51 4.37 -9.75 13.70
CA SER A 51 5.72 -10.24 13.45
C SER A 51 5.79 -11.04 12.13
N LEU A 52 6.98 -11.09 11.52
CA LEU A 52 7.25 -11.97 10.39
C LEU A 52 6.98 -13.44 10.73
N ALA A 53 7.27 -13.86 11.96
CA ALA A 53 6.99 -15.21 12.45
C ALA A 53 5.49 -15.51 12.44
N ASP A 54 4.67 -14.61 12.95
CA ASP A 54 3.20 -14.77 12.98
C ASP A 54 2.61 -14.77 11.57
N ALA A 55 3.09 -13.86 10.70
CA ALA A 55 2.68 -13.83 9.30
C ALA A 55 3.05 -15.16 8.60
N CYS A 56 4.28 -15.65 8.78
CA CYS A 56 4.71 -16.92 8.21
C CYS A 56 3.87 -18.10 8.73
N ALA A 57 3.57 -18.13 10.02
CA ALA A 57 2.76 -19.18 10.64
C ALA A 57 1.35 -19.25 10.03
N ARG A 58 0.71 -18.11 9.77
CA ARG A 58 -0.62 -18.03 9.15
C ARG A 58 -0.64 -18.58 7.71
N HIS A 59 0.49 -18.49 7.02
CA HIS A 59 0.62 -18.91 5.62
C HIS A 59 1.35 -20.26 5.45
N GLY A 60 1.72 -20.93 6.55
CA GLY A 60 2.45 -22.21 6.52
C GLY A 60 3.88 -22.09 5.96
N ILE A 61 4.50 -20.91 6.09
CA ILE A 61 5.83 -20.59 5.56
C ILE A 61 6.87 -20.77 6.68
N ASN A 62 8.08 -21.24 6.33
CA ASN A 62 9.18 -21.25 7.28
C ASN A 62 9.74 -19.82 7.45
N ALA A 63 9.63 -19.27 8.67
CA ALA A 63 10.04 -17.90 8.95
C ALA A 63 11.52 -17.61 8.66
N ASN A 64 12.43 -18.56 8.90
CA ASN A 64 13.85 -18.35 8.65
C ASN A 64 14.16 -18.33 7.14
N THR A 65 13.51 -19.19 6.36
CA THR A 65 13.63 -19.16 4.89
C THR A 65 13.07 -17.85 4.34
N PHE A 66 11.91 -17.42 4.83
CA PHE A 66 11.29 -16.17 4.39
C PHE A 66 12.19 -14.95 4.70
N VAL A 67 12.78 -14.88 5.90
CA VAL A 67 13.75 -13.85 6.25
C VAL A 67 14.96 -13.86 5.30
N ALA A 68 15.46 -15.03 4.92
CA ALA A 68 16.55 -15.13 3.94
C ALA A 68 16.16 -14.59 2.55
N ASP A 69 14.93 -14.86 2.11
CA ASP A 69 14.40 -14.33 0.84
C ASP A 69 14.25 -12.80 0.88
N LEU A 70 13.81 -12.25 2.01
CA LEU A 70 13.77 -10.79 2.22
C LEU A 70 15.17 -10.17 2.14
N HIS A 71 16.16 -10.76 2.80
CA HIS A 71 17.57 -10.31 2.71
C HIS A 71 18.12 -10.41 1.29
N ALA A 72 17.77 -11.44 0.52
CA ALA A 72 18.20 -11.57 -0.87
C ALA A 72 17.60 -10.46 -1.76
N ALA A 73 16.37 -10.04 -1.48
CA ALA A 73 15.72 -8.95 -2.20
C ALA A 73 16.35 -7.58 -1.92
N THR A 74 16.82 -7.32 -0.69
CA THR A 74 17.49 -6.05 -0.36
C THR A 74 18.87 -5.92 -1.01
N VAL A 75 19.61 -7.01 -1.13
CA VAL A 75 20.95 -7.03 -1.77
C VAL A 75 20.88 -6.79 -3.28
N THR A 76 19.76 -7.15 -3.93
CA THR A 76 19.59 -7.05 -5.39
C THR A 76 18.89 -5.78 -5.85
N ALA A 77 18.52 -4.90 -4.91
CA ALA A 77 17.77 -3.69 -5.18
C ALA A 77 18.65 -2.59 -5.81
N GLY A 78 18.18 -2.00 -6.91
CA GLY A 78 18.63 -0.68 -7.35
C GLY A 78 18.05 0.44 -6.47
N GLU A 79 18.31 1.70 -6.81
CA GLU A 79 17.75 2.86 -6.10
C GLU A 79 16.22 2.76 -6.02
N THR A 80 15.69 2.52 -4.82
CA THR A 80 14.28 2.66 -4.49
C THR A 80 14.10 4.01 -3.81
N SER A 81 13.00 4.72 -4.12
CA SER A 81 12.69 5.99 -3.46
C SER A 81 12.42 5.73 -1.98
N ASP A 82 13.18 6.38 -1.10
CA ASP A 82 12.91 6.39 0.33
C ASP A 82 11.75 7.35 0.62
N TRP A 83 10.56 6.79 0.81
CA TRP A 83 9.37 7.58 1.09
C TRP A 83 9.37 8.21 2.49
N ASN A 84 10.23 7.74 3.41
CA ASN A 84 10.31 8.28 4.77
C ASN A 84 10.92 9.68 4.82
N ASP A 85 11.78 10.00 3.84
CA ASP A 85 12.43 11.32 3.72
C ASP A 85 11.69 12.26 2.73
N THR A 86 10.53 11.84 2.21
CA THR A 86 9.71 12.62 1.26
C THR A 86 8.65 13.45 2.00
N THR A 87 8.29 14.62 1.47
CA THR A 87 7.17 15.41 2.03
C THR A 87 5.84 14.66 1.85
N LEU A 88 4.89 14.85 2.76
CA LEU A 88 3.55 14.28 2.63
C LEU A 88 2.86 14.81 1.36
N THR A 89 3.09 16.08 1.00
CA THR A 89 2.62 16.68 -0.25
C THR A 89 3.15 15.92 -1.48
N ASP A 90 4.44 15.63 -1.55
CA ASP A 90 5.02 14.90 -2.68
C ASP A 90 4.57 13.44 -2.71
N LEU A 91 4.42 12.80 -1.55
CA LEU A 91 3.88 11.45 -1.43
C LEU A 91 2.43 11.38 -1.92
N ILE A 92 1.58 12.34 -1.52
CA ILE A 92 0.20 12.47 -1.99
C ILE A 92 0.16 12.64 -3.50
N ALA A 93 0.97 13.55 -4.05
CA ALA A 93 1.04 13.77 -5.49
C ALA A 93 1.46 12.48 -6.22
N HIS A 94 2.44 11.75 -5.67
CA HIS A 94 2.83 10.44 -6.21
C HIS A 94 1.66 9.45 -6.18
N ILE A 95 0.96 9.30 -5.06
CA ILE A 95 -0.18 8.36 -4.93
C ILE A 95 -1.25 8.67 -5.98
N GLN A 96 -1.62 9.95 -6.11
CA GLN A 96 -2.63 10.40 -7.04
C GLN A 96 -2.25 10.11 -8.50
N HIS A 97 -1.03 10.51 -8.89
CA HIS A 97 -0.58 10.35 -10.28
C HIS A 97 -0.27 8.90 -10.64
N ARG A 98 0.38 8.16 -9.73
CA ARG A 98 0.86 6.81 -10.00
C ARG A 98 -0.23 5.75 -9.86
N TYR A 99 -1.21 5.96 -8.98
CA TYR A 99 -2.25 4.97 -8.67
C TYR A 99 -3.66 5.47 -8.98
N HIS A 100 -4.11 6.62 -8.44
CA HIS A 100 -5.52 7.03 -8.58
C HIS A 100 -5.91 7.32 -10.03
N VAL A 101 -5.05 8.04 -10.78
CA VAL A 101 -5.32 8.39 -12.18
C VAL A 101 -5.45 7.15 -13.07
N PRO A 102 -4.51 6.17 -13.06
CA PRO A 102 -4.69 4.93 -13.80
C PRO A 102 -5.94 4.13 -13.38
N LEU A 103 -6.21 4.00 -12.08
CA LEU A 103 -7.34 3.21 -11.58
C LEU A 103 -8.70 3.75 -12.06
N ARG A 104 -8.85 5.07 -12.15
CA ARG A 104 -10.06 5.70 -12.72
C ARG A 104 -10.34 5.32 -14.17
N THR A 105 -9.30 4.93 -14.91
CA THR A 105 -9.40 4.50 -16.31
C THR A 105 -9.54 2.99 -16.41
N GLU A 106 -8.76 2.25 -15.63
CA GLU A 106 -8.69 0.79 -15.73
C GLU A 106 -9.90 0.09 -15.12
N LEU A 107 -10.46 0.58 -14.01
CA LEU A 107 -11.62 -0.07 -13.38
C LEU A 107 -12.83 -0.13 -14.33
N PRO A 108 -13.29 0.98 -14.95
CA PRO A 108 -14.40 0.91 -15.92
C PRO A 108 -14.10 -0.01 -17.11
N ARG A 109 -12.84 -0.03 -17.58
CA ARG A 109 -12.41 -0.92 -18.67
C ARG A 109 -12.55 -2.39 -18.29
N LEU A 110 -12.10 -2.75 -17.09
CA LEU A 110 -12.22 -4.10 -16.54
C LEU A 110 -13.68 -4.50 -16.33
N SER A 111 -14.52 -3.60 -15.80
CA SER A 111 -15.97 -3.83 -15.65
C SER A 111 -16.63 -4.14 -17.01
N ALA A 112 -16.30 -3.37 -18.05
CA ALA A 112 -16.81 -3.62 -19.40
C ALA A 112 -16.33 -4.95 -19.99
N MET A 113 -15.08 -5.34 -19.71
CA MET A 113 -14.54 -6.65 -20.13
C MET A 113 -15.25 -7.80 -19.40
N LEU A 114 -15.43 -7.70 -18.08
CA LEU A 114 -16.11 -8.69 -17.27
C LEU A 114 -17.56 -8.88 -17.71
N THR A 115 -18.27 -7.77 -17.99
CA THR A 115 -19.63 -7.79 -18.54
C THR A 115 -19.69 -8.61 -19.84
N LYS A 116 -18.73 -8.45 -20.76
CA LYS A 116 -18.69 -9.24 -22.01
C LYS A 116 -18.49 -10.73 -21.73
N VAL A 117 -17.63 -11.08 -20.78
CA VAL A 117 -17.38 -12.48 -20.39
C VAL A 117 -18.64 -13.09 -19.79
N VAL A 118 -19.31 -12.39 -18.87
CA VAL A 118 -20.57 -12.85 -18.25
C VAL A 118 -21.67 -12.99 -19.30
N ASN A 119 -21.82 -12.03 -20.22
CA ASN A 119 -22.83 -12.12 -21.27
C ASN A 119 -22.62 -13.34 -22.18
N ARG A 120 -21.35 -13.70 -22.45
CA ARG A 120 -21.02 -14.84 -23.32
C ARG A 120 -21.07 -16.19 -22.59
N HIS A 121 -20.69 -16.22 -21.32
CA HIS A 121 -20.41 -17.48 -20.60
C HIS A 121 -21.18 -17.65 -19.29
N GLY A 122 -21.90 -16.63 -18.81
CA GLY A 122 -22.59 -16.61 -17.52
C GLY A 122 -23.64 -17.68 -17.37
N ALA A 123 -24.39 -18.01 -18.44
CA ALA A 123 -25.34 -19.12 -18.40
C ALA A 123 -24.67 -20.50 -18.24
N ARG A 124 -23.40 -20.64 -18.67
CA ARG A 124 -22.63 -21.89 -18.56
C ARG A 124 -21.89 -22.00 -17.23
N LEU A 125 -21.48 -20.88 -16.65
CA LEU A 125 -20.69 -20.80 -15.41
C LEU A 125 -21.35 -19.83 -14.40
N PRO A 126 -22.64 -20.00 -14.06
CA PRO A 126 -23.36 -19.02 -13.26
C PRO A 126 -22.78 -18.90 -11.84
N ASP A 127 -22.35 -20.01 -11.26
CA ASP A 127 -21.84 -20.09 -9.88
C ASP A 127 -20.47 -19.43 -9.69
N THR A 128 -19.76 -19.13 -10.79
CA THR A 128 -18.45 -18.45 -10.74
C THR A 128 -18.53 -17.04 -11.29
N LEU A 129 -19.13 -16.86 -12.48
CA LEU A 129 -19.08 -15.59 -13.18
C LEU A 129 -20.03 -14.54 -12.58
N LEU A 130 -21.19 -14.93 -12.04
CA LEU A 130 -22.11 -13.97 -11.42
C LEU A 130 -21.57 -13.45 -10.08
N PRO A 131 -21.06 -14.29 -9.16
CA PRO A 131 -20.41 -13.79 -7.94
C PRO A 131 -19.16 -12.96 -8.21
N LEU A 132 -18.35 -13.34 -9.21
CA LEU A 132 -17.17 -12.57 -9.64
C LEU A 132 -17.58 -11.18 -10.10
N GLN A 133 -18.60 -11.07 -10.96
CA GLN A 133 -19.12 -9.79 -11.43
C GLN A 133 -19.64 -8.93 -10.28
N ALA A 134 -20.50 -9.49 -9.43
CA ALA A 134 -21.06 -8.76 -8.30
C ALA A 134 -19.98 -8.26 -7.32
N THR A 135 -18.95 -9.07 -7.07
CA THR A 135 -17.82 -8.71 -6.20
C THR A 135 -16.98 -7.60 -6.84
N PHE A 136 -16.66 -7.72 -8.12
CA PHE A 136 -15.86 -6.72 -8.83
C PHE A 136 -16.59 -5.37 -8.94
N GLU A 137 -17.89 -5.38 -9.23
CA GLU A 137 -18.69 -4.15 -9.35
C GLU A 137 -18.77 -3.40 -8.02
N ARG A 138 -18.95 -4.12 -6.90
CA ARG A 138 -18.90 -3.53 -5.56
C ARG A 138 -17.50 -2.99 -5.24
N PHE A 139 -16.46 -3.79 -5.46
CA PHE A 139 -15.07 -3.38 -5.26
C PHE A 139 -14.73 -2.10 -6.03
N GLN A 140 -15.11 -2.02 -7.31
CA GLN A 140 -14.91 -0.83 -8.13
C GLN A 140 -15.64 0.38 -7.54
N HIS A 141 -16.90 0.22 -7.14
CA HIS A 141 -17.67 1.32 -6.56
C HIS A 141 -17.02 1.86 -5.29
N ASP A 142 -16.67 0.95 -4.37
CA ASP A 142 -16.08 1.28 -3.09
C ASP A 142 -14.70 1.93 -3.27
N LEU A 143 -13.86 1.40 -4.17
CA LEU A 143 -12.53 1.95 -4.43
C LEU A 143 -12.58 3.34 -5.09
N ILE A 144 -13.56 3.59 -5.97
CA ILE A 144 -13.75 4.94 -6.56
C ILE A 144 -14.22 5.93 -5.50
N ASP A 145 -15.13 5.53 -4.60
CA ASP A 145 -15.57 6.38 -3.50
C ASP A 145 -14.44 6.65 -2.50
N HIS A 146 -13.67 5.62 -2.15
CA HIS A 146 -12.47 5.69 -1.32
C HIS A 146 -11.49 6.75 -1.84
N MET A 147 -11.01 6.62 -3.08
CA MET A 147 -10.08 7.60 -3.68
C MET A 147 -10.68 9.01 -3.74
N ARG A 148 -12.01 9.14 -3.83
CA ARG A 148 -12.69 10.44 -3.81
C ARG A 148 -12.65 11.09 -2.43
N LYS A 149 -12.81 10.32 -1.35
CA LYS A 149 -12.68 10.79 0.03
C LYS A 149 -11.25 11.20 0.32
N GLU A 150 -10.27 10.42 -0.14
CA GLU A 150 -8.87 10.78 -0.05
C GLU A 150 -8.57 12.09 -0.79
N ASP A 151 -8.86 12.15 -2.09
CA ASP A 151 -8.50 13.29 -2.94
C ASP A 151 -9.18 14.60 -2.55
N ARG A 152 -10.42 14.54 -2.03
CA ARG A 152 -11.23 15.74 -1.76
C ARG A 152 -11.24 16.17 -0.30
N VAL A 153 -10.90 15.28 0.62
CA VAL A 153 -11.04 15.52 2.06
C VAL A 153 -9.74 15.23 2.79
N LEU A 154 -9.29 13.97 2.78
CA LEU A 154 -8.16 13.56 3.62
C LEU A 154 -6.83 14.17 3.15
N PHE A 155 -6.50 14.08 1.86
CA PHE A 155 -5.24 14.62 1.35
C PHE A 155 -5.13 16.15 1.51
N PRO A 156 -6.15 16.97 1.20
CA PRO A 156 -6.12 18.39 1.52
C PRO A 156 -5.91 18.68 3.01
N ALA A 157 -6.54 17.89 3.90
CA ALA A 157 -6.36 17.98 5.34
C ALA A 157 -4.91 17.67 5.76
N VAL A 158 -4.32 16.60 5.24
CA VAL A 158 -2.92 16.22 5.50
C VAL A 158 -1.95 17.31 5.03
N MET A 159 -2.14 17.85 3.83
CA MET A 159 -1.31 18.94 3.30
C MET A 159 -1.42 20.21 4.14
N ALA A 160 -2.63 20.55 4.63
CA ALA A 160 -2.82 21.68 5.52
C ALA A 160 -2.08 21.50 6.85
N LEU A 161 -2.10 20.29 7.43
CA LEU A 161 -1.32 19.99 8.63
C LEU A 161 0.18 20.08 8.37
N GLU A 162 0.68 19.52 7.26
CA GLU A 162 2.09 19.62 6.88
C GLU A 162 2.55 21.08 6.77
N ALA A 163 1.72 21.97 6.19
CA ALA A 163 2.03 23.38 6.07
C ALA A 163 2.09 24.13 7.41
N THR A 164 1.46 23.61 8.47
CA THR A 164 1.51 24.18 9.84
C THR A 164 2.70 23.69 10.67
N ARG A 165 3.52 22.80 10.12
CA ARG A 165 4.69 22.25 10.79
C ARG A 165 5.68 23.37 11.13
N ASP A 166 5.92 23.60 12.42
CA ASP A 166 6.81 24.65 12.87
C ASP A 166 8.27 24.30 12.54
N ALA A 167 8.92 25.19 11.79
CA ALA A 167 10.30 25.06 11.37
C ALA A 167 11.29 24.99 12.56
N HIS A 168 10.90 25.44 13.76
CA HIS A 168 11.77 25.48 14.94
C HIS A 168 11.68 24.22 15.82
N THR A 169 10.53 23.53 15.84
CA THR A 169 10.33 22.31 16.63
C THR A 169 10.34 21.03 15.78
N GLY A 170 10.22 21.14 14.45
CA GLY A 170 10.27 20.01 13.51
C GLY A 170 9.10 19.02 13.61
N GLY A 171 8.24 19.21 14.62
CA GLY A 171 7.08 18.38 14.92
C GLY A 171 5.83 18.88 14.22
N LEU A 172 5.04 17.94 13.70
CA LEU A 172 3.64 18.20 13.37
C LEU A 172 2.88 18.28 14.70
N GLU A 173 2.14 19.36 14.98
CA GLU A 173 1.15 19.28 16.07
C GLU A 173 0.13 18.21 15.67
N ARG A 174 0.19 17.07 16.38
CA ARG A 174 -0.63 15.92 16.08
C ARG A 174 -2.09 16.26 16.41
N SER A 175 -2.86 16.56 15.38
CA SER A 175 -4.24 16.96 15.55
C SER A 175 -5.14 15.73 15.54
N THR A 176 -5.77 15.42 16.68
CA THR A 176 -6.54 14.19 16.86
C THR A 176 -7.80 14.10 15.98
N TRP A 177 -8.22 15.19 15.34
CA TRP A 177 -9.38 15.16 14.44
C TRP A 177 -9.12 14.39 13.15
N ILE A 178 -7.86 14.25 12.72
CA ILE A 178 -7.51 13.53 11.49
C ILE A 178 -7.42 12.01 11.70
N ASP A 179 -7.25 11.56 12.95
CA ASP A 179 -7.15 10.14 13.29
C ASP A 179 -8.42 9.38 12.86
N GLN A 180 -9.61 9.96 13.07
CA GLN A 180 -10.87 9.29 12.73
C GLN A 180 -11.07 9.08 11.22
N PRO A 181 -10.87 10.09 10.34
CA PRO A 181 -10.82 9.87 8.90
C PRO A 181 -9.81 8.80 8.46
N ILE A 182 -8.62 8.76 9.07
CA ILE A 182 -7.58 7.77 8.75
C ILE A 182 -8.08 6.35 9.07
N HIS A 183 -8.64 6.13 10.27
CA HIS A 183 -9.19 4.81 10.64
C HIS A 183 -10.28 4.34 9.68
N VAL A 184 -11.12 5.25 9.14
CA VAL A 184 -12.12 4.88 8.13
C VAL A 184 -11.45 4.45 6.83
N MET A 185 -10.40 5.16 6.38
CA MET A 185 -9.67 4.76 5.17
C MET A 185 -8.94 3.42 5.35
N GLU A 186 -8.37 3.16 6.53
CA GLU A 186 -7.75 1.86 6.85
C GLU A 186 -8.76 0.71 6.82
N ALA A 187 -9.95 0.90 7.40
CA ALA A 187 -11.02 -0.10 7.34
C ALA A 187 -11.49 -0.36 5.89
N GLU A 188 -11.53 0.69 5.06
CA GLU A 188 -11.85 0.56 3.63
C GLU A 188 -10.75 -0.18 2.86
N HIS A 189 -9.48 -0.01 3.23
CA HIS A 189 -8.38 -0.81 2.68
C HIS A 189 -8.50 -2.29 3.05
N GLU A 190 -8.88 -2.62 4.28
CA GLU A 190 -9.14 -4.01 4.68
C GLU A 190 -10.29 -4.62 3.85
N ALA A 191 -11.38 -3.87 3.67
CA ALA A 191 -12.51 -4.30 2.84
C ALA A 191 -12.09 -4.51 1.36
N ALA A 192 -11.26 -3.62 0.82
CA ALA A 192 -10.68 -3.77 -0.52
C ALA A 192 -9.80 -5.03 -0.62
N GLY A 193 -8.98 -5.30 0.40
CA GLY A 193 -8.18 -6.53 0.50
C GLY A 193 -9.03 -7.80 0.51
N ALA A 194 -10.11 -7.82 1.30
CA ALA A 194 -11.04 -8.95 1.37
C ALA A 194 -11.77 -9.19 0.03
N ALA A 195 -12.16 -8.12 -0.67
CA ALA A 195 -12.73 -8.23 -2.00
C ALA A 195 -11.72 -8.80 -3.01
N LEU A 196 -10.46 -8.32 -3.01
CA LEU A 196 -9.40 -8.86 -3.86
C LEU A 196 -9.12 -10.35 -3.58
N ALA A 197 -9.19 -10.78 -2.32
CA ALA A 197 -9.08 -12.19 -1.96
C ALA A 197 -10.22 -13.03 -2.53
N THR A 198 -11.44 -12.50 -2.55
CA THR A 198 -12.63 -13.17 -3.13
C THR A 198 -12.56 -13.26 -4.67
N LEU A 199 -11.86 -12.32 -5.32
CA LEU A 199 -11.71 -12.29 -6.78
C LEU A 199 -10.65 -13.27 -7.33
N ARG A 200 -9.79 -13.83 -6.47
CA ARG A 200 -8.70 -14.76 -6.84
C ARG A 200 -9.17 -16.21 -6.82
#